data_AF-A0A5C4MRL1-F1
#
_entry.id   AF-A0A5C4MRL1-F1
#
_cell.length_a   1.000
_cell.length_b   1.000
_cell.length_c   1.000
_cell.angle_alpha   90.00
_cell.angle_beta   90.00
_cell.angle_gamma   90.00
#
_symmetry.space_group_name_H-M   'P 1'
#
loop_
_entity.id
_entity.type
_entity.pdbx_description
1 polymer ?
#
loop_
_entity_poly.entity_id
_entity_poly.type
_entity_poly.pdbx_seq_one_letter_code
_entity_poly.pdbx_strand_id
1 'polypeptide(L)'
;MRLTLRAKLGLSFGAVIITVAISGYAIFQSVGVIQQAQKWNTHTLTVIEKASNLVQSMVDQETGLRGYLLSSATGNPNESFLEPYTQGRETFAEHLAEVAELTSDNPIQQGNLEELEALQTQWTRDVAERAISLTRRGSAEGHDLEVSGAGKQAMDGIRAKTAEMIGIEQALLTERSEAMESAFATAYNAVIASVGGTIVLSLILCVTILIGLSRGLAQAIGLSQRVAGGDLTETAALRGNDEITDLLTSQNEMILKLRAIVTEVS
;
A
#
# COMPACT_ATOMS: atom_id res chain seq x y z
N MET A 1 41.09 22.92 -3.60
CA MET A 1 39.97 23.80 -3.19
C MET A 1 40.10 24.08 -1.70
N ARG A 2 39.95 25.33 -1.28
CA ARG A 2 39.96 25.71 0.16
C ARG A 2 38.63 25.29 0.77
N LEU A 3 38.65 24.38 1.73
CA LEU A 3 37.44 23.93 2.44
C LEU A 3 37.38 24.68 3.77
N THR A 4 36.67 25.81 3.75
CA THR A 4 36.38 26.58 4.95
C THR A 4 35.59 25.75 5.96
N LEU A 5 35.69 26.06 7.24
CA LEU A 5 34.94 25.40 8.32
C LEU A 5 33.44 25.50 8.07
N ARG A 6 33.00 26.65 7.56
CA ARG A 6 31.61 26.89 7.12
C ARG A 6 31.22 25.94 5.98
N ALA A 7 32.10 25.73 4.99
CA ALA A 7 31.84 24.79 3.91
C ALA A 7 31.82 23.33 4.39
N LYS A 8 32.71 22.93 5.31
CA LYS A 8 32.72 21.59 5.91
C LYS A 8 31.41 21.30 6.65
N LEU A 9 30.96 22.24 7.49
CA LEU A 9 29.67 22.16 8.20
C LEU A 9 28.49 22.15 7.23
N GLY A 10 28.48 23.05 6.25
CA GLY A 10 27.43 23.13 5.23
C GLY A 10 27.30 21.85 4.41
N LEU A 11 28.42 21.26 4.00
CA LEU A 11 28.43 19.97 3.28
C LEU A 11 27.92 18.84 4.17
N SER A 12 28.27 18.81 5.46
CA SER A 12 27.77 17.77 6.36
C SER A 12 26.26 17.86 6.58
N PHE A 13 25.73 19.05 6.85
CA PHE A 13 24.28 19.24 6.98
C PHE A 13 23.56 18.98 5.65
N GLY A 14 24.14 19.43 4.53
CA GLY A 14 23.61 19.17 3.19
C GLY A 14 23.52 17.68 2.88
N ALA A 15 24.56 16.90 3.20
CA ALA A 15 24.56 15.46 2.98
C ALA A 15 23.47 14.73 3.81
N VAL A 16 23.27 15.14 5.06
CA VAL A 16 22.18 14.62 5.90
C VAL A 16 20.81 14.97 5.31
N ILE A 17 20.60 16.23 4.91
CA ILE A 17 19.35 16.69 4.30
C ILE A 17 19.04 15.92 3.01
N ILE A 18 20.05 15.71 2.15
CA ILE A 18 19.89 14.93 0.91
C ILE A 18 19.47 13.49 1.21
N THR A 19 20.09 12.86 2.20
CA THR A 19 19.76 11.47 2.57
C THR A 19 18.34 11.35 3.12
N VAL A 20 17.91 12.32 3.95
CA VAL A 20 16.53 12.41 4.43
C VAL A 20 15.56 12.65 3.27
N ALA A 21 15.90 13.52 2.32
CA ALA A 21 15.06 13.81 1.16
C ALA A 21 14.86 12.59 0.25
N ILE A 22 15.93 11.81 -0.02
CA ILE A 22 15.87 10.56 -0.79
C ILE A 22 14.96 9.55 -0.08
N SER A 23 15.08 9.44 1.24
CA SER A 23 14.22 8.56 2.04
C SER A 23 12.76 8.97 1.97
N GLY A 24 12.50 10.28 2.14
CA GLY A 24 11.16 10.85 2.03
C GLY A 24 10.53 10.59 0.66
N TYR A 25 11.33 10.69 -0.41
CA TYR A 25 10.88 10.38 -1.76
C TYR A 25 10.50 8.90 -1.94
N ALA A 26 11.34 7.97 -1.43
CA ALA A 26 11.02 6.53 -1.47
C ALA A 26 9.74 6.20 -0.68
N ILE A 27 9.54 6.81 0.49
CA ILE A 27 8.31 6.69 1.28
C ILE A 27 7.12 7.23 0.48
N PHE A 28 7.25 8.42 -0.11
CA PHE A 28 6.18 9.05 -0.87
C PHE A 28 5.68 8.19 -2.04
N GLN A 29 6.60 7.57 -2.78
CA GLN A 29 6.27 6.61 -3.84
C GLN A 29 5.49 5.40 -3.29
N SER A 30 5.93 4.88 -2.13
CA SER A 30 5.32 3.70 -1.52
C SER A 30 3.91 3.98 -0.98
N VAL A 31 3.69 5.16 -0.40
CA VAL A 31 2.37 5.57 0.10
C VAL A 31 1.32 5.56 -1.02
N GLY A 32 1.67 5.99 -2.24
CA GLY A 32 0.76 5.96 -3.39
C GLY A 32 0.30 4.54 -3.74
N VAL A 33 1.24 3.59 -3.78
CA VAL A 33 0.93 2.17 -4.04
C VAL A 33 0.04 1.59 -2.94
N ILE A 34 0.33 1.89 -1.68
CA ILE A 34 -0.43 1.39 -0.53
C ILE A 34 -1.87 1.92 -0.55
N GLN A 35 -2.06 3.22 -0.79
CA GLN A 35 -3.40 3.81 -0.85
C GLN A 35 -4.22 3.26 -2.01
N GLN A 36 -3.58 3.06 -3.18
CA GLN A 36 -4.25 2.49 -4.33
C GLN A 36 -4.63 1.03 -4.10
N ALA A 37 -3.74 0.22 -3.51
CA ALA A 37 -4.02 -1.15 -3.14
C ALA A 37 -5.17 -1.26 -2.13
N GLN A 38 -5.21 -0.38 -1.13
CA GLN A 38 -6.30 -0.37 -0.14
C GLN A 38 -7.66 -0.05 -0.79
N LYS A 39 -7.72 0.94 -1.69
CA LYS A 39 -8.95 1.26 -2.43
C LYS A 39 -9.41 0.08 -3.29
N TRP A 40 -8.49 -0.55 -4.00
CA TRP A 40 -8.79 -1.73 -4.81
C TRP A 40 -9.23 -2.93 -3.96
N ASN A 41 -8.63 -3.15 -2.80
CA ASN A 41 -9.07 -4.22 -1.88
C ASN A 41 -10.49 -3.99 -1.40
N THR A 42 -10.83 -2.78 -0.94
CA THR A 42 -12.22 -2.46 -0.56
C THR A 42 -13.17 -2.68 -1.73
N HIS A 43 -12.83 -2.17 -2.91
CA HIS A 43 -13.64 -2.35 -4.10
C HIS A 43 -13.86 -3.84 -4.46
N THR A 44 -12.77 -4.62 -4.48
CA THR A 44 -12.82 -6.05 -4.79
C THR A 44 -13.68 -6.83 -3.79
N LEU A 45 -13.57 -6.51 -2.49
CA LEU A 45 -14.41 -7.11 -1.46
C LEU A 45 -15.89 -6.74 -1.64
N THR A 46 -16.19 -5.50 -2.04
CA THR A 46 -17.56 -5.10 -2.38
C THR A 46 -18.10 -5.86 -3.58
N VAL A 47 -17.30 -6.07 -4.64
CA VAL A 47 -17.72 -6.88 -5.80
C VAL A 47 -18.02 -8.32 -5.38
N ILE A 48 -17.14 -8.95 -4.58
CA ILE A 48 -17.34 -10.31 -4.07
C ILE A 48 -18.59 -10.42 -3.20
N GLU A 49 -18.84 -9.44 -2.34
CA GLU A 49 -20.04 -9.38 -1.49
C GLU A 49 -21.31 -9.33 -2.36
N LYS A 50 -21.36 -8.40 -3.32
CA LYS A 50 -22.53 -8.25 -4.21
C LYS A 50 -22.74 -9.48 -5.10
N ALA A 51 -21.65 -10.06 -5.61
CA ALA A 51 -21.72 -11.32 -6.35
C ALA A 51 -22.26 -12.47 -5.48
N SER A 52 -21.87 -12.54 -4.20
CA SER A 52 -22.40 -13.54 -3.26
C SER A 52 -23.88 -13.34 -2.98
N ASN A 53 -24.33 -12.08 -2.90
CA ASN A 53 -25.74 -11.76 -2.70
C ASN A 53 -26.62 -12.17 -3.90
N LEU A 54 -26.09 -12.26 -5.12
CA LEU A 54 -26.82 -12.84 -6.26
C LEU A 54 -27.25 -14.28 -5.98
N VAL A 55 -26.36 -15.09 -5.41
CA VAL A 55 -26.69 -16.48 -5.04
C VAL A 55 -27.70 -16.50 -3.90
N GLN A 56 -27.60 -15.59 -2.93
CA GLN A 56 -28.57 -15.49 -1.85
C GLN A 56 -29.97 -15.15 -2.38
N SER A 57 -30.10 -14.15 -3.27
CA SER A 57 -31.36 -13.80 -3.92
C SER A 57 -31.96 -14.97 -4.70
N MET A 58 -31.12 -15.80 -5.33
CA MET A 58 -31.57 -17.01 -6.01
C MET A 58 -32.01 -18.12 -5.04
N VAL A 59 -31.37 -18.23 -3.87
CA VAL A 59 -31.80 -19.14 -2.80
C VAL A 59 -33.16 -18.73 -2.24
N ASP A 60 -33.39 -17.43 -2.05
CA ASP A 60 -34.69 -16.92 -1.60
C ASP A 60 -35.78 -17.21 -2.65
N GLN A 61 -35.45 -17.07 -3.94
CA GLN A 61 -36.32 -17.47 -5.04
C GLN A 61 -36.68 -18.96 -5.02
N GLU A 62 -35.68 -19.84 -4.90
CA GLU A 62 -35.87 -21.29 -4.82
C GLU A 62 -36.68 -21.69 -3.57
N THR A 63 -36.43 -21.01 -2.44
CA THR A 63 -37.11 -21.25 -1.17
C THR A 63 -38.59 -20.86 -1.24
N GLY A 64 -38.91 -19.69 -1.80
CA GLY A 64 -40.29 -19.25 -1.99
C GLY A 64 -41.06 -20.17 -2.93
N LEU A 65 -40.43 -20.56 -4.05
CA LEU A 65 -41.00 -21.54 -4.99
C LEU A 65 -41.33 -22.86 -4.28
N ARG A 66 -40.36 -23.45 -3.57
CA ARG A 66 -40.56 -24.72 -2.87
C ARG A 66 -41.64 -24.63 -1.79
N GLY A 67 -41.68 -23.54 -1.03
CA GLY A 67 -42.72 -23.29 -0.03
C GLY A 67 -44.12 -23.25 -0.66
N TYR A 68 -44.25 -22.59 -1.82
CA TYR A 68 -45.50 -22.54 -2.56
C TYR A 68 -45.93 -23.92 -3.06
N LEU A 69 -45.01 -24.67 -3.70
CA LEU A 69 -45.26 -26.03 -4.16
C LEU A 69 -45.66 -26.96 -3.01
N LEU A 70 -44.99 -26.87 -1.86
CA LEU A 70 -45.32 -27.66 -0.69
C LEU A 70 -46.71 -27.31 -0.12
N SER A 71 -47.05 -26.02 -0.04
CA SER A 71 -48.37 -25.59 0.44
C SER A 71 -49.50 -26.12 -0.45
N SER A 72 -49.26 -26.19 -1.77
CA SER A 72 -50.25 -26.68 -2.73
C SER A 72 -50.62 -28.16 -2.52
N ALA A 73 -49.71 -28.97 -1.94
CA ALA A 73 -49.97 -30.37 -1.62
C ALA A 73 -51.08 -30.55 -0.57
N THR A 74 -51.41 -29.50 0.19
CA THR A 74 -52.52 -29.51 1.17
C THR A 74 -53.88 -29.20 0.55
N GLY A 75 -53.94 -28.97 -0.76
CA GLY A 75 -55.16 -28.62 -1.50
C GLY A 75 -55.54 -27.13 -1.45
N ASN A 76 -54.76 -26.31 -0.73
CA ASN A 76 -54.92 -24.86 -0.69
C ASN A 76 -53.55 -24.18 -0.86
N PRO A 77 -53.13 -23.86 -2.10
CA PRO A 77 -51.85 -23.19 -2.35
C PRO A 77 -51.85 -21.81 -1.69
N ASN A 78 -50.91 -21.59 -0.77
CA ASN A 78 -50.78 -20.31 -0.09
C ASN A 78 -49.81 -19.41 -0.87
N GLU A 79 -50.38 -18.45 -1.60
CA GLU A 79 -49.62 -17.47 -2.39
C GLU A 79 -48.64 -16.64 -1.56
N SER A 80 -48.80 -16.54 -0.23
CA SER A 80 -47.83 -15.82 0.62
C SER A 80 -46.44 -16.45 0.58
N PHE A 81 -46.30 -17.73 0.24
CA PHE A 81 -45.00 -18.36 0.06
C PHE A 81 -44.25 -17.86 -1.18
N LEU A 82 -44.91 -17.18 -2.12
CA LEU A 82 -44.23 -16.57 -3.26
C LEU A 82 -43.61 -15.21 -2.96
N GLU A 83 -43.82 -14.64 -1.76
CA GLU A 83 -43.22 -13.35 -1.37
C GLU A 83 -41.67 -13.37 -1.42
N PRO A 84 -40.96 -14.37 -0.85
CA PRO A 84 -39.52 -14.52 -1.03
C PRO A 84 -39.10 -14.70 -2.50
N TYR A 85 -39.97 -15.31 -3.33
CA TYR A 85 -39.70 -15.46 -4.76
C TYR A 85 -39.76 -14.12 -5.50
N THR A 86 -40.80 -13.33 -5.26
CA THR A 86 -40.92 -12.01 -5.90
C THR A 86 -39.83 -11.06 -5.41
N GLN A 87 -39.56 -11.01 -4.11
CA GLN A 87 -38.52 -10.15 -3.53
C GLN A 87 -37.11 -10.58 -3.96
N GLY A 88 -36.86 -11.90 -4.01
CA GLY A 88 -35.59 -12.44 -4.49
C GLY A 88 -35.31 -12.09 -5.95
N ARG A 89 -36.34 -11.97 -6.81
CA ARG A 89 -36.16 -11.52 -8.20
C ARG A 89 -35.77 -10.04 -8.29
N GLU A 90 -36.40 -9.18 -7.50
CA GLU A 90 -36.10 -7.74 -7.48
C GLU A 90 -34.68 -7.51 -6.97
N THR A 91 -34.33 -8.10 -5.82
CA THR A 91 -32.98 -7.99 -5.24
C THR A 91 -31.89 -8.60 -6.12
N PHE A 92 -32.17 -9.69 -6.84
CA PHE A 92 -31.23 -10.23 -7.82
C PHE A 92 -30.93 -9.21 -8.93
N ALA A 93 -31.95 -8.57 -9.49
CA ALA A 93 -31.77 -7.57 -10.54
C ALA A 93 -31.00 -6.34 -10.05
N GLU A 94 -31.27 -5.90 -8.82
CA GLU A 94 -30.52 -4.82 -8.16
C GLU A 94 -29.03 -5.20 -7.99
N HIS A 95 -28.74 -6.35 -7.40
CA HIS A 95 -27.36 -6.80 -7.21
C HIS A 95 -26.64 -7.04 -8.54
N LEU A 96 -27.35 -7.50 -9.58
CA LEU A 96 -26.76 -7.71 -10.91
C LEU A 96 -26.33 -6.37 -11.51
N ALA A 97 -27.17 -5.35 -11.40
CA ALA A 97 -26.84 -3.99 -11.85
C ALA A 97 -25.68 -3.38 -11.05
N GLU A 98 -25.65 -3.56 -9.74
CA GLU A 98 -24.55 -3.10 -8.88
C GLU A 98 -23.21 -3.76 -9.27
N VAL A 99 -23.20 -5.09 -9.50
CA VAL A 99 -21.98 -5.79 -9.93
C VAL A 99 -21.57 -5.35 -11.35
N ALA A 100 -22.53 -5.13 -12.25
CA ALA A 100 -22.25 -4.62 -13.59
C ALA A 100 -21.62 -3.22 -13.57
N GLU A 101 -22.11 -2.32 -12.71
CA GLU A 101 -21.53 -0.98 -12.56
C GLU A 101 -20.11 -1.05 -11.97
N LEU A 102 -19.94 -1.83 -10.88
CA LEU A 102 -18.65 -1.98 -10.21
C LEU A 102 -17.58 -2.61 -11.10
N THR A 103 -17.98 -3.49 -12.03
CA THR A 103 -17.05 -4.21 -12.93
C THR A 103 -17.08 -3.68 -14.37
N SER A 104 -17.55 -2.45 -14.57
CA SER A 104 -17.73 -1.84 -15.90
C SER A 104 -16.44 -1.68 -16.71
N ASP A 105 -15.28 -1.67 -16.04
CA ASP A 105 -13.95 -1.62 -16.65
C ASP A 105 -13.37 -3.02 -16.97
N ASN A 106 -14.09 -4.10 -16.65
CA ASN A 106 -13.65 -5.48 -16.82
C ASN A 106 -14.54 -6.26 -17.80
N PRO A 107 -14.17 -6.32 -19.10
CA PRO A 107 -14.93 -7.04 -20.12
C PRO A 107 -15.17 -8.53 -19.81
N ILE A 108 -14.26 -9.19 -19.09
CA ILE A 108 -14.44 -10.60 -18.72
C ILE A 108 -15.57 -10.73 -17.70
N GLN A 109 -15.63 -9.85 -16.70
CA GLN A 109 -16.73 -9.86 -15.73
C GLN A 109 -18.07 -9.49 -16.36
N GLN A 110 -18.08 -8.54 -17.32
CA GLN A 110 -19.29 -8.22 -18.07
C GLN A 110 -19.84 -9.42 -18.84
N GLY A 111 -18.97 -10.17 -19.54
CA GLY A 111 -19.38 -11.41 -20.20
C GLY A 111 -19.90 -12.47 -19.22
N ASN A 112 -19.27 -12.59 -18.05
CA ASN A 112 -19.74 -13.51 -17.02
C ASN A 112 -21.11 -13.12 -16.44
N LEU A 113 -21.38 -11.83 -16.30
CA LEU A 113 -22.66 -11.30 -15.85
C LEU A 113 -23.78 -11.59 -16.86
N GLU A 114 -23.52 -11.38 -18.16
CA GLU A 114 -24.48 -11.70 -19.22
C GLU A 114 -24.83 -13.20 -19.22
N GLU A 115 -23.84 -14.08 -19.06
CA GLU A 115 -24.07 -15.52 -18.94
C GLU A 115 -24.86 -15.88 -17.67
N LEU A 116 -24.56 -15.24 -16.53
CA LEU A 116 -25.29 -15.44 -15.28
C LEU A 116 -26.76 -15.00 -15.39
N GLU A 117 -27.01 -13.85 -16.02
CA GLU A 117 -28.36 -13.34 -16.29
C GLU A 117 -29.14 -14.29 -17.21
N ALA A 118 -28.48 -14.85 -18.23
CA ALA A 118 -29.09 -15.84 -19.11
C ALA A 118 -29.47 -17.12 -18.35
N LEU A 119 -28.60 -17.62 -17.47
CA LEU A 119 -28.88 -18.77 -16.60
C LEU A 119 -30.05 -18.49 -15.64
N GLN A 120 -30.10 -17.30 -15.04
CA GLN A 120 -31.19 -16.89 -14.16
C GLN A 120 -32.51 -16.80 -14.92
N THR A 121 -32.50 -16.15 -16.10
CA THR A 121 -33.69 -16.03 -16.95
C THR A 121 -34.21 -17.40 -17.39
N GLN A 122 -33.29 -18.31 -17.73
CA GLN A 122 -33.63 -19.69 -18.07
C GLN A 122 -34.26 -20.42 -16.88
N TRP A 123 -33.68 -20.33 -15.68
CA TRP A 123 -34.24 -20.91 -14.47
C TRP A 123 -35.65 -20.36 -14.17
N THR A 124 -35.84 -19.04 -14.24
CA THR A 124 -37.13 -18.40 -14.02
C THR A 124 -38.18 -18.92 -15.00
N ARG A 125 -37.86 -18.97 -16.30
CA ARG A 125 -38.80 -19.40 -17.35
C ARG A 125 -39.11 -20.90 -17.29
N ASP A 126 -38.07 -21.72 -17.27
CA ASP A 126 -38.20 -23.16 -17.52
C ASP A 126 -38.52 -23.95 -16.25
N VAL A 127 -38.17 -23.40 -15.07
CA VAL A 127 -38.40 -24.03 -13.77
C VAL A 127 -39.47 -23.27 -12.99
N ALA A 128 -39.19 -22.04 -12.54
CA ALA A 128 -40.02 -21.38 -11.54
C ALA A 128 -41.42 -21.02 -12.05
N GLU A 129 -41.53 -20.22 -13.11
CA GLU A 129 -42.81 -19.81 -13.68
C GLU A 129 -43.59 -21.01 -14.24
N ARG A 130 -42.90 -22.00 -14.81
CA ARG A 130 -43.52 -23.24 -15.26
C ARG A 130 -44.15 -24.00 -14.10
N ALA A 131 -43.42 -24.23 -13.01
CA ALA A 131 -43.91 -24.91 -11.82
C ALA A 131 -45.09 -24.15 -11.18
N ILE A 132 -44.95 -22.83 -10.98
CA ILE A 132 -46.02 -21.97 -10.44
C ILE A 132 -47.28 -22.08 -11.31
N SER A 133 -47.14 -22.00 -12.64
CA SER A 133 -48.29 -22.08 -13.56
C SER A 133 -48.99 -23.45 -13.53
N LEU A 134 -48.25 -24.54 -13.39
CA LEU A 134 -48.79 -25.91 -13.31
C LEU A 134 -49.54 -26.10 -12.00
N THR A 135 -48.95 -25.64 -10.89
CA THR A 135 -49.56 -25.70 -9.57
C THR A 135 -50.82 -24.85 -9.47
N ARG A 136 -50.84 -23.63 -10.02
CA ARG A 136 -52.05 -22.78 -10.07
C ARG A 136 -53.20 -23.43 -10.85
N ARG A 137 -52.88 -24.28 -11.83
CA ARG A 137 -53.87 -25.06 -12.60
C ARG A 137 -54.32 -26.34 -11.88
N GLY A 138 -53.80 -26.61 -10.67
CA GLY A 138 -54.09 -27.82 -9.91
C GLY A 138 -53.39 -29.07 -10.46
N SER A 139 -52.38 -28.92 -11.32
CA SER A 139 -51.61 -30.05 -11.84
C SER A 139 -50.52 -30.48 -10.86
N ALA A 140 -50.40 -31.79 -10.65
CA ALA A 140 -49.30 -32.39 -9.88
C ALA A 140 -47.94 -32.25 -10.58
N GLU A 141 -47.92 -31.95 -11.89
CA GLU A 141 -46.70 -31.80 -12.69
C GLU A 141 -45.76 -30.69 -12.18
N GLY A 142 -46.28 -29.70 -11.43
CA GLY A 142 -45.45 -28.69 -10.78
C GLY A 142 -44.52 -29.28 -9.72
N HIS A 143 -44.99 -30.30 -8.99
CA HIS A 143 -44.18 -31.06 -8.03
C HIS A 143 -43.24 -32.03 -8.76
N ASP A 144 -43.67 -32.63 -9.87
CA ASP A 144 -42.81 -33.52 -10.67
C ASP A 144 -41.61 -32.79 -11.26
N LEU A 145 -41.77 -31.52 -11.64
CA LEU A 145 -40.67 -30.68 -12.11
C LEU A 145 -39.62 -30.44 -11.00
N GLU A 146 -40.04 -30.22 -9.77
CA GLU A 146 -39.12 -30.10 -8.63
C GLU A 146 -38.41 -31.43 -8.34
N VAL A 147 -39.15 -32.54 -8.33
CA VAL A 147 -38.60 -33.90 -8.12
C VAL A 147 -37.61 -34.31 -9.21
N SER A 148 -37.78 -33.82 -10.44
CA SER A 148 -36.86 -34.08 -11.55
C SER A 148 -35.44 -33.55 -11.32
N GLY A 149 -35.26 -32.61 -10.38
CA GLY A 149 -33.98 -31.98 -10.09
C GLY A 149 -33.58 -30.89 -11.08
N ALA A 150 -34.44 -30.52 -12.04
CA ALA A 150 -34.19 -29.45 -13.01
C ALA A 150 -33.84 -28.11 -12.33
N GLY A 151 -34.58 -27.75 -11.26
CA GLY A 151 -34.30 -26.55 -10.46
C GLY A 151 -32.92 -26.58 -9.82
N LYS A 152 -32.54 -27.72 -9.22
CA LYS A 152 -31.21 -27.92 -8.62
C LYS A 152 -30.10 -27.78 -9.67
N GLN A 153 -30.24 -28.43 -10.82
CA GLN A 153 -29.21 -28.40 -11.88
C GLN A 153 -28.96 -26.97 -12.37
N ALA A 154 -30.02 -26.21 -12.61
CA ALA A 154 -29.90 -24.81 -13.02
C ALA A 154 -29.30 -23.92 -11.91
N MET A 155 -29.69 -24.13 -10.64
CA MET A 155 -29.08 -23.45 -9.49
C MET A 155 -27.60 -23.78 -9.31
N ASP A 156 -27.19 -25.03 -9.57
CA ASP A 156 -25.77 -25.42 -9.53
C ASP A 156 -24.97 -24.71 -10.63
N GLY A 157 -25.56 -24.48 -11.80
CA GLY A 157 -24.96 -23.67 -12.87
C GLY A 157 -24.78 -22.20 -12.47
N ILE A 158 -25.80 -21.59 -11.86
CA ILE A 158 -25.73 -20.22 -11.33
C ILE A 158 -24.64 -20.11 -10.25
N ARG A 159 -24.62 -21.04 -9.27
CA ARG A 159 -23.58 -21.07 -8.23
C ARG A 159 -22.18 -21.21 -8.80
N ALA A 160 -22.01 -22.09 -9.80
CA ALA A 160 -20.72 -22.29 -10.46
C ALA A 160 -20.27 -21.01 -11.19
N LYS A 161 -21.19 -20.34 -11.89
CA LYS A 161 -20.86 -19.10 -12.61
C LYS A 161 -20.52 -17.95 -11.67
N THR A 162 -21.28 -17.78 -10.59
CA THR A 162 -20.91 -16.80 -9.55
C THR A 162 -19.57 -17.13 -8.89
N ALA A 163 -19.28 -18.42 -8.64
CA ALA A 163 -17.99 -18.83 -8.08
C ALA A 163 -16.81 -18.53 -9.03
N GLU A 164 -17.01 -18.68 -10.34
CA GLU A 164 -16.04 -18.26 -11.36
C GLU A 164 -15.76 -16.74 -11.27
N MET A 165 -16.81 -15.93 -11.21
CA MET A 165 -16.70 -14.47 -11.07
C MET A 165 -15.95 -14.06 -9.79
N ILE A 166 -16.27 -14.70 -8.66
CA ILE A 166 -15.59 -14.46 -7.38
C ILE A 166 -14.13 -14.91 -7.46
N GLY A 167 -13.84 -16.03 -8.12
CA GLY A 167 -12.48 -16.53 -8.31
C GLY A 167 -11.57 -15.56 -9.07
N ILE A 168 -12.12 -14.87 -10.08
CA ILE A 168 -11.42 -13.82 -10.83
C ILE A 168 -11.05 -12.64 -9.91
N GLU A 169 -12.01 -12.15 -9.12
CA GLU A 169 -11.78 -11.07 -8.15
C GLU A 169 -10.76 -11.48 -7.07
N GLN A 170 -10.84 -12.71 -6.57
CA GLN A 170 -9.90 -13.24 -5.59
C GLN A 170 -8.47 -13.29 -6.14
N ALA A 171 -8.30 -13.70 -7.40
CA ALA A 171 -6.99 -13.73 -8.07
C ALA A 171 -6.40 -12.32 -8.23
N LEU A 172 -7.22 -11.35 -8.66
CA LEU A 172 -6.82 -9.94 -8.75
C LEU A 172 -6.44 -9.37 -7.38
N LEU A 173 -7.18 -9.73 -6.32
CA LEU A 173 -6.88 -9.31 -4.95
C LEU A 173 -5.52 -9.86 -4.49
N THR A 174 -5.22 -11.13 -4.79
CA THR A 174 -3.93 -11.75 -4.47
C THR A 174 -2.78 -11.05 -5.19
N GLU A 175 -2.88 -10.84 -6.50
CA GLU A 175 -1.85 -10.15 -7.29
C GLU A 175 -1.56 -8.73 -6.75
N ARG A 176 -2.62 -7.97 -6.45
CA ARG A 176 -2.50 -6.62 -5.90
C ARG A 176 -1.92 -6.61 -4.49
N SER A 177 -2.24 -7.62 -3.68
CA SER A 177 -1.71 -7.76 -2.32
C SER A 177 -0.21 -8.09 -2.32
N GLU A 178 0.24 -8.96 -3.23
CA GLU A 178 1.67 -9.28 -3.41
C GLU A 178 2.47 -8.05 -3.89
N ALA A 179 1.92 -7.29 -4.84
CA ALA A 179 2.51 -6.02 -5.27
C ALA A 179 2.62 -5.01 -4.12
N MET A 180 1.61 -4.95 -3.25
CA MET A 180 1.62 -4.10 -2.05
C MET A 180 2.70 -4.55 -1.05
N GLU A 181 2.83 -5.85 -0.78
CA GLU A 181 3.84 -6.39 0.13
C GLU A 181 5.26 -6.08 -0.37
N SER A 182 5.50 -6.24 -1.68
CA SER A 182 6.78 -5.87 -2.30
C SER A 182 7.10 -4.38 -2.17
N ALA A 183 6.09 -3.52 -2.38
CA ALA A 183 6.24 -2.07 -2.19
C ALA A 183 6.55 -1.71 -0.73
N PHE A 184 5.88 -2.35 0.23
CA PHE A 184 6.18 -2.20 1.66
C PHE A 184 7.59 -2.63 2.01
N ALA A 185 8.02 -3.81 1.54
CA ALA A 185 9.37 -4.33 1.80
C ALA A 185 10.44 -3.38 1.24
N THR A 186 10.22 -2.84 0.03
CA THR A 186 11.11 -1.86 -0.59
C THR A 186 11.17 -0.56 0.23
N ALA A 187 10.03 -0.03 0.64
CA ALA A 187 9.93 1.16 1.49
C ALA A 187 10.67 0.96 2.82
N TYR A 188 10.41 -0.16 3.48
CA TYR A 188 10.96 -0.50 4.78
C TYR A 188 12.48 -0.63 4.72
N ASN A 189 13.00 -1.38 3.74
CA ASN A 189 14.43 -1.53 3.52
C ASN A 189 15.11 -0.21 3.17
N ALA A 190 14.46 0.64 2.36
CA ALA A 190 14.97 1.97 2.04
C ALA A 190 15.09 2.85 3.29
N VAL A 191 14.11 2.80 4.19
CA VAL A 191 14.13 3.54 5.47
C VAL A 191 15.23 3.02 6.39
N ILE A 192 15.37 1.70 6.59
CA ILE A 192 16.43 1.16 7.44
C ILE A 192 17.81 1.51 6.88
N ALA A 193 18.00 1.33 5.57
CA ALA A 193 19.26 1.63 4.91
C ALA A 193 19.62 3.11 5.03
N SER A 194 18.63 4.00 4.89
CA SER A 194 18.89 5.43 4.96
C SER A 194 19.10 5.95 6.38
N VAL A 195 18.36 5.43 7.37
CA VAL A 195 18.58 5.76 8.79
C VAL A 195 19.96 5.28 9.22
N GLY A 196 20.30 4.02 8.94
CA GLY A 196 21.62 3.46 9.24
C GLY A 196 22.74 4.22 8.53
N GLY A 197 22.57 4.48 7.23
CA GLY A 197 23.52 5.25 6.43
C GLY A 197 23.71 6.68 6.94
N THR A 198 22.63 7.37 7.31
CA THR A 198 22.69 8.74 7.86
C THR A 198 23.40 8.77 9.20
N ILE A 199 23.15 7.81 10.09
CA ILE A 199 23.83 7.72 11.39
C ILE A 199 25.33 7.52 11.18
N VAL A 200 25.73 6.55 10.36
CA VAL A 200 27.14 6.25 10.07
C VAL A 200 27.83 7.46 9.42
N LEU A 201 27.20 8.07 8.42
CA LEU A 201 27.73 9.26 7.74
C LEU A 201 27.88 10.44 8.71
N SER A 202 26.87 10.69 9.54
CA SER A 202 26.89 11.77 10.54
C SER A 202 27.99 11.55 11.58
N LEU A 203 28.20 10.31 12.03
CA LEU A 203 29.27 9.97 12.96
C LEU A 203 30.66 10.20 12.33
N ILE A 204 30.87 9.75 11.09
CA ILE A 204 32.14 9.95 10.37
C ILE A 204 32.43 11.44 10.21
N LEU A 205 31.45 12.22 9.76
CA LEU A 205 31.60 13.68 9.58
C LEU A 205 31.81 14.39 10.92
N CYS A 206 31.08 14.01 11.96
CA CYS A 206 31.22 14.56 13.31
C CYS A 206 32.63 14.30 13.86
N VAL A 207 33.10 13.05 13.83
CA VAL A 207 34.41 12.66 14.35
C VAL A 207 35.55 13.34 13.58
N THR A 208 35.46 13.40 12.24
CA THR A 208 36.49 14.06 11.42
C THR A 208 36.56 15.56 11.68
N ILE A 209 35.42 16.24 11.81
CA ILE A 209 35.37 17.67 12.15
C ILE A 209 35.87 17.91 13.58
N LEU A 210 35.41 17.13 14.57
CA LEU A 210 35.80 17.28 15.98
C LEU A 210 37.29 17.05 16.19
N ILE A 211 37.88 16.01 15.60
CA ILE A 211 39.32 15.74 15.71
C ILE A 211 40.13 16.85 15.05
N GLY A 212 39.73 17.32 13.86
CA GLY A 212 40.41 18.41 13.17
C GLY A 212 40.38 19.71 13.97
N LEU A 213 39.20 20.08 14.48
CA LEU A 213 38.99 21.30 15.27
C LEU A 213 39.73 21.23 16.61
N SER A 214 39.57 20.13 17.36
CA SER A 214 40.17 19.94 18.68
C SER A 214 41.71 19.99 18.61
N ARG A 215 42.32 19.28 17.64
CA ARG A 215 43.77 19.29 17.44
C ARG A 215 44.29 20.67 17.04
N GLY A 216 43.61 21.34 16.10
CA GLY A 216 43.99 22.67 15.64
C GLY A 216 43.94 23.73 16.74
N LEU A 217 42.84 23.75 17.51
CA LEU A 217 42.67 24.66 18.63
C LEU A 217 43.67 24.36 19.77
N ALA A 218 43.92 23.10 20.09
CA ALA A 218 44.90 22.73 21.11
C ALA A 218 46.31 23.19 20.74
N GLN A 219 46.71 23.06 19.47
CA GLN A 219 47.99 23.58 18.98
C GLN A 219 48.06 25.11 19.08
N ALA A 220 46.99 25.80 18.65
CA ALA A 220 46.92 27.25 18.72
C ALA A 220 46.99 27.78 20.17
N ILE A 221 46.33 27.11 21.12
CA ILE A 221 46.40 27.46 22.54
C ILE A 221 47.79 27.18 23.11
N GLY A 222 48.38 26.02 22.77
CA GLY A 222 49.70 25.62 23.27
C GLY A 222 50.85 26.49 22.75
N LEU A 223 50.77 27.00 21.50
CA LEU A 223 51.71 28.01 21.01
C LEU A 223 51.58 29.32 21.78
N SER A 224 50.35 29.83 21.92
CA SER A 224 50.08 31.06 22.66
C SER A 224 50.61 31.03 24.10
N GLN A 225 50.43 29.90 24.80
CA GLN A 225 50.96 29.71 26.16
C GLN A 225 52.49 29.73 26.20
N ARG A 226 53.18 29.14 25.21
CA ARG A 226 54.65 29.14 25.15
C ARG A 226 55.23 30.51 24.84
N VAL A 227 54.61 31.23 23.90
CA VAL A 227 54.95 32.63 23.60
C VAL A 227 54.77 33.50 24.84
N ALA A 228 53.67 33.33 25.58
CA ALA A 228 53.44 34.05 26.84
C ALA A 228 54.48 33.69 27.92
N GLY A 229 55.04 32.48 27.88
CA GLY A 229 56.15 32.04 28.73
C GLY A 229 57.54 32.47 28.24
N GLY A 230 57.63 33.20 27.12
CA GLY A 230 58.89 33.68 26.53
C GLY A 230 59.63 32.66 25.64
N ASP A 231 59.05 31.48 25.40
CA ASP A 231 59.61 30.48 24.49
C ASP A 231 59.15 30.74 23.04
N LEU A 232 60.06 31.25 22.22
CA LEU A 232 59.86 31.57 20.80
C LEU A 232 60.53 30.57 19.86
N THR A 233 60.90 29.38 20.37
CA THR A 233 61.74 28.45 19.61
C THR A 233 60.95 27.52 18.69
N GLU A 234 59.72 27.18 19.06
CA GLU A 234 58.85 26.27 18.31
C GLU A 234 57.78 26.97 17.48
N THR A 235 57.37 26.31 16.39
CA THR A 235 56.27 26.73 15.51
C THR A 235 55.31 25.56 15.28
N ALA A 236 54.05 25.86 14.95
CA ALA A 236 53.05 24.84 14.66
C ALA A 236 53.24 24.27 13.26
N ALA A 237 53.10 22.94 13.12
CA ALA A 237 53.07 22.29 11.82
C ALA A 237 51.74 22.62 11.10
N LEU A 238 51.84 23.30 9.96
CA LEU A 238 50.67 23.63 9.14
C LEU A 238 50.18 22.39 8.40
N ARG A 239 48.96 21.93 8.72
CA ARG A 239 48.29 20.82 8.04
C ARG A 239 46.87 21.23 7.65
N GLY A 240 46.65 21.39 6.35
CA GLY A 240 45.33 21.72 5.79
C GLY A 240 45.35 23.00 4.96
N ASN A 241 44.16 23.46 4.61
CA ASN A 241 43.92 24.73 3.91
C ASN A 241 42.54 25.24 4.32
N ASP A 242 42.44 25.65 5.59
CA ASP A 242 41.24 26.11 6.29
C ASP A 242 41.57 27.19 7.33
N GLU A 243 40.56 27.74 8.00
CA GLU A 243 40.69 28.83 8.97
C GLU A 243 41.55 28.46 10.19
N ILE A 244 41.63 27.18 10.54
CA ILE A 244 42.54 26.66 11.56
C ILE A 244 43.99 26.82 11.08
N THR A 245 44.25 26.46 9.82
CA THR A 245 45.58 26.61 9.20
C THR A 245 45.97 28.10 9.09
N ASP A 246 45.02 28.97 8.75
CA ASP A 246 45.27 30.42 8.70
C ASP A 246 45.63 30.99 10.08
N LEU A 247 44.95 30.54 11.14
CA LEU A 247 45.25 30.92 12.53
C LEU A 247 46.66 30.49 12.94
N LEU A 248 47.03 29.24 12.66
CA LEU A 248 48.36 28.71 12.98
C LEU A 248 49.45 29.40 12.17
N THR A 249 49.19 29.74 10.90
CA THR A 249 50.11 30.50 10.05
C THR A 249 50.37 31.89 10.65
N SER A 250 49.30 32.58 11.05
CA SER A 250 49.40 33.91 11.66
C SER A 250 50.16 33.87 12.99
N GLN A 251 49.98 32.83 13.80
CA GLN A 251 50.76 32.63 15.02
C GLN A 251 52.24 32.36 14.73
N ASN A 252 52.55 31.51 13.75
CA ASN A 252 53.93 31.25 13.37
C ASN A 252 54.64 32.53 12.90
N GLU A 253 53.98 33.36 12.09
CA GLU A 253 54.53 34.66 11.68
C GLU A 253 54.78 35.59 12.86
N MET A 254 53.86 35.63 13.83
CA MET A 254 54.03 36.40 15.07
C MET A 254 55.25 35.93 15.87
N ILE A 255 55.41 34.62 16.07
CA ILE A 255 56.56 34.03 16.77
C ILE A 255 57.87 34.41 16.09
N LEU A 256 57.94 34.27 14.76
CA LEU A 256 59.14 34.59 13.99
C LEU A 256 59.51 36.08 14.10
N LYS A 257 58.53 36.98 14.04
CA LYS A 257 58.75 38.43 14.21
C LYS A 257 59.20 38.79 15.63
N LEU A 258 58.54 38.24 16.65
CA LEU A 258 58.95 38.46 18.04
C LEU A 258 60.37 37.96 18.29
N ARG A 259 60.72 36.79 17.73
CA ARG A 259 62.07 36.20 17.84
C ARG A 259 63.13 37.09 17.21
N ALA A 260 62.84 37.65 16.03
CA ALA A 260 63.72 38.60 15.34
C ALA A 260 63.93 39.88 16.17
N ILE A 261 62.87 40.46 16.72
CA ILE A 261 62.97 41.67 17.57
C ILE A 261 63.82 41.40 18.81
N VAL A 262 63.61 40.27 19.50
CA VAL A 262 64.40 39.92 20.69
C VAL A 262 65.88 39.73 20.34
N THR A 263 66.19 39.16 19.16
CA THR A 263 67.58 38.98 18.71
C THR A 263 68.25 40.26 18.22
N GLU A 264 67.50 41.26 17.74
CA GLU A 264 68.04 42.59 17.39
C GLU A 264 68.31 43.47 18.63
N VAL A 265 67.59 43.26 19.72
CA VAL A 265 67.69 44.06 20.95
C VAL A 265 68.68 43.47 21.98
N SER A 266 69.08 42.20 21.80
CA SER A 266 70.07 41.51 22.65
C SER A 266 71.50 41.68 22.12
#